data_AF-A0A1Q3HAI1-F1
#
_entry.id   AF-A0A1Q3HAI1-F1
#
_cell.length_a   1.000
_cell.length_b   1.000
_cell.length_c   1.000
_cell.angle_alpha   90.00
_cell.angle_beta   90.00
_cell.angle_gamma   90.00
#
_symmetry.space_group_name_H-M   'P 1'
#
loop_
_entity.id
_entity.type
_entity.pdbx_description
1 polymer ?
#
loop_
_entity_poly.entity_id
_entity_poly.type
_entity_poly.pdbx_seq_one_letter_code
_entity_poly.pdbx_strand_id
1 'polypeptide(L)'
;MAKHQLIISKDINGNFPVRSEEGQLKTTRTLVVNWKRTWEPRDRADLFLVVAPGDELEVVLAEEQREGGSLWLYNRVNPLRSLLVPLPEGPHRDGVMRVDLQKGSVILTVDPAIARDAGESRYDLRISALGGVPAPFVGQGQAGTLTASKP
;
A
#
# COMPACT_ATOMS: atom_id res chain seq x y z
N MET A 1 -9.98 18.05 0.01
CA MET A 1 -9.70 16.72 0.54
C MET A 1 -10.20 15.73 -0.48
N ALA A 2 -9.31 14.93 -1.06
CA ALA A 2 -9.70 13.87 -1.98
C ALA A 2 -9.86 12.56 -1.21
N LYS A 3 -10.78 11.71 -1.68
CA LYS A 3 -10.99 10.36 -1.16
C LYS A 3 -10.49 9.36 -2.18
N HIS A 4 -9.64 8.46 -1.74
CA HIS A 4 -9.00 7.42 -2.55
C HIS A 4 -9.41 6.05 -2.03
N GLN A 5 -9.48 5.07 -2.93
CA GLN A 5 -9.88 3.71 -2.56
C GLN A 5 -8.84 2.67 -2.98
N LEU A 6 -8.50 1.78 -2.05
CA LEU A 6 -7.74 0.56 -2.31
C LEU A 6 -8.58 -0.64 -1.89
N ILE A 7 -8.66 -1.63 -2.77
CA ILE A 7 -9.45 -2.84 -2.60
C ILE A 7 -8.49 -4.01 -2.44
N ILE A 8 -8.65 -4.76 -1.34
CA ILE A 8 -8.01 -6.05 -1.12
C ILE A 8 -8.82 -7.11 -1.88
N SER A 9 -8.51 -7.27 -3.16
CA SER A 9 -9.14 -8.27 -4.03
C SER A 9 -8.57 -9.67 -3.76
N LYS A 10 -9.40 -10.69 -3.96
CA LYS A 10 -8.98 -12.11 -3.94
C LYS A 10 -8.29 -12.51 -5.25
N ASP A 11 -8.72 -11.94 -6.37
CA ASP A 11 -8.24 -12.27 -7.70
C ASP A 11 -7.73 -11.03 -8.45
N ILE A 12 -6.78 -11.26 -9.36
CA ILE A 12 -5.85 -10.32 -10.03
C ILE A 12 -4.49 -10.26 -9.29
N ASN A 13 -3.60 -11.19 -9.62
CA ASN A 13 -2.19 -11.22 -9.22
C ASN A 13 -1.88 -11.24 -7.71
N GLY A 14 -2.82 -11.66 -6.86
CA GLY A 14 -2.71 -12.22 -5.50
C GLY A 14 -1.97 -11.43 -4.41
N ASN A 15 -1.24 -10.38 -4.75
CA ASN A 15 -0.23 -9.76 -3.90
C ASN A 15 -0.35 -8.24 -3.83
N PHE A 16 -1.24 -7.63 -4.62
CA PHE A 16 -1.36 -6.18 -4.72
C PHE A 16 -2.83 -5.75 -4.58
N PRO A 17 -3.09 -4.60 -3.92
CA PRO A 17 -4.43 -4.04 -3.93
C PRO A 17 -4.78 -3.53 -5.34
N VAL A 18 -6.08 -3.35 -5.58
CA VAL A 18 -6.59 -2.74 -6.80
C VAL A 18 -7.36 -1.46 -6.48
N ARG A 19 -7.56 -0.59 -7.47
CA ARG A 19 -8.46 0.55 -7.40
C ARG A 19 -9.48 0.47 -8.53
N SER A 20 -10.66 1.04 -8.31
CA SER A 20 -11.67 1.19 -9.36
C SER A 20 -11.47 2.52 -10.07
N GLU A 21 -11.17 2.49 -11.37
CA GLU A 21 -11.08 3.66 -12.23
C GLU A 21 -11.88 3.39 -13.51
N GLU A 22 -12.83 4.27 -13.83
CA GLU A 22 -13.64 4.19 -15.05
C GLU A 22 -14.32 2.82 -15.27
N GLY A 23 -14.74 2.17 -14.17
CA GLY A 23 -15.36 0.84 -14.20
C GLY A 23 -14.39 -0.32 -14.40
N GLN A 24 -13.09 -0.07 -14.39
CA GLN A 24 -12.04 -1.09 -14.47
C GLN A 24 -11.28 -1.20 -13.15
N LEU A 25 -10.93 -2.43 -12.75
CA LEU A 25 -10.01 -2.66 -11.64
C LEU A 25 -8.57 -2.58 -12.14
N LYS A 26 -7.80 -1.66 -11.56
CA LYS A 26 -6.37 -1.46 -11.88
C LYS A 26 -5.52 -1.87 -10.70
N THR A 27 -4.47 -2.64 -10.97
CA THR A 27 -3.51 -3.06 -9.94
C THR A 27 -2.65 -1.88 -9.49
N THR A 28 -2.67 -1.58 -8.19
CA THR A 28 -1.86 -0.52 -7.60
C THR A 28 -0.69 -1.13 -6.83
N ARG A 29 0.53 -0.77 -7.18
CA ARG A 29 1.75 -1.32 -6.55
C ARG A 29 2.44 -0.35 -5.61
N THR A 30 2.28 0.94 -5.84
CA THR A 30 2.99 1.96 -5.08
C THR A 30 2.05 3.08 -4.69
N LEU A 31 2.06 3.43 -3.41
CA LEU A 31 1.45 4.64 -2.89
C LEU A 31 2.52 5.74 -2.87
N VAL A 32 2.22 6.86 -3.53
CA VAL A 32 3.07 8.05 -3.58
C VAL A 32 2.39 9.15 -2.80
N VAL A 33 3.06 9.64 -1.77
CA VAL A 33 2.61 10.78 -0.98
C VAL A 33 3.31 12.02 -1.53
N ASN A 34 2.56 12.88 -2.20
CA ASN A 34 3.07 14.05 -2.90
C ASN A 34 2.93 15.29 -1.99
N TRP A 35 3.89 15.49 -1.09
CA TRP A 35 3.86 16.53 -0.07
C TRP A 35 3.81 17.94 -0.66
N LYS A 36 4.59 18.18 -1.73
CA LYS A 36 4.68 19.49 -2.39
C LYS A 36 3.69 19.66 -3.54
N ARG A 37 2.89 18.62 -3.85
CA ARG A 37 1.99 18.57 -5.02
C ARG A 37 2.70 18.82 -6.35
N THR A 38 4.00 18.56 -6.41
CA THR A 38 4.84 18.81 -7.59
C THR A 38 5.07 17.57 -8.44
N TRP A 39 4.71 16.38 -7.92
CA TRP A 39 4.85 15.15 -8.69
C TRP A 39 3.73 14.98 -9.72
N GLU A 40 4.12 14.65 -10.94
CA GLU A 40 3.24 14.22 -12.03
C GLU A 40 3.72 12.86 -12.55
N PRO A 41 2.82 11.89 -12.80
CA PRO A 41 3.20 10.59 -13.31
C PRO A 41 3.70 10.71 -14.75
N ARG A 42 5.01 10.49 -14.96
CA ARG A 42 5.61 10.53 -16.30
C ARG A 42 5.56 9.18 -17.03
N ASP A 43 5.41 8.06 -16.31
CA ASP A 43 5.26 6.70 -16.88
C ASP A 43 4.50 5.76 -15.91
N ARG A 44 3.64 4.88 -16.45
CA ARG A 44 2.87 3.84 -15.71
C ARG A 44 2.05 4.36 -14.52
N ALA A 45 1.30 5.45 -14.74
CA ALA A 45 0.38 6.04 -13.77
C ALA A 45 -0.64 5.04 -13.20
N ASP A 46 -0.96 4.01 -13.97
CA ASP A 46 -1.85 2.91 -13.61
C ASP A 46 -1.37 2.09 -12.40
N LEU A 47 -0.06 2.11 -12.10
CA LEU A 47 0.53 1.37 -10.97
C LEU A 47 0.66 2.21 -9.70
N PHE A 48 0.46 3.53 -9.77
CA PHE A 48 0.69 4.47 -8.68
C PHE A 48 -0.62 5.08 -8.19
N LEU A 49 -0.86 5.01 -6.88
CA LEU A 49 -1.86 5.85 -6.22
C LEU A 49 -1.15 7.06 -5.64
N VAL A 50 -1.55 8.26 -6.07
CA VAL A 50 -0.98 9.52 -5.58
C VAL A 50 -1.94 10.14 -4.58
N VAL A 51 -1.44 10.45 -3.40
CA VAL A 51 -2.20 11.09 -2.33
C VAL A 51 -1.47 12.33 -1.82
N ALA A 52 -2.22 13.28 -1.29
CA ALA A 52 -1.68 14.44 -0.59
C ALA A 52 -1.90 14.32 0.93
N PRO A 53 -1.16 15.11 1.73
CA PRO A 53 -1.41 15.19 3.18
C PRO A 53 -2.84 15.66 3.45
N GLY A 54 -3.52 14.97 4.37
CA GLY A 54 -4.93 15.22 4.69
C GLY A 54 -5.94 14.57 3.73
N ASP A 55 -5.50 13.89 2.67
CA ASP A 55 -6.41 13.06 1.87
C ASP A 55 -6.89 11.82 2.66
N GLU A 56 -8.03 11.29 2.27
CA GLU A 56 -8.59 10.06 2.83
C GLU A 56 -8.24 8.86 1.96
N LEU A 57 -7.85 7.77 2.61
CA LEU A 57 -7.61 6.47 2.02
C LEU A 57 -8.60 5.46 2.62
N GLU A 58 -9.56 5.04 1.81
CA GLU A 58 -10.45 3.94 2.13
C GLU A 58 -9.81 2.61 1.70
N VAL A 59 -9.62 1.71 2.65
CA VAL A 59 -9.19 0.34 2.38
C VAL A 59 -10.40 -0.57 2.50
N VAL A 60 -10.75 -1.25 1.42
CA VAL A 60 -11.95 -2.09 1.30
C VAL A 60 -11.54 -3.55 1.17
N LEU A 61 -12.17 -4.42 1.94
CA LEU A 61 -12.09 -5.86 1.71
C LEU A 61 -13.21 -6.28 0.75
N ALA A 62 -12.85 -6.92 -0.36
CA ALA A 62 -13.85 -7.44 -1.29
C ALA A 62 -14.73 -8.51 -0.60
N GLU A 63 -16.05 -8.47 -0.81
CA GLU A 63 -17.02 -9.33 -0.09
C GLU A 63 -16.76 -10.84 -0.25
N GLU A 64 -16.04 -11.24 -1.28
CA GLU A 64 -15.68 -12.65 -1.54
C GLU A 64 -14.60 -13.21 -0.58
N GLN A 65 -13.97 -12.36 0.23
CA GLN A 65 -12.93 -12.75 1.20
C GLN A 65 -13.56 -13.23 2.52
N ARG A 66 -13.55 -14.55 2.76
CA ARG A 66 -14.10 -15.15 3.99
C ARG A 66 -13.22 -14.99 5.24
N GLU A 67 -11.92 -14.82 5.08
CA GLU A 67 -10.93 -14.91 6.17
C GLU A 67 -10.31 -13.55 6.56
N GLY A 68 -10.84 -12.45 6.04
CA GLY A 68 -10.23 -11.13 6.19
C GLY A 68 -8.98 -10.96 5.32
N GLY A 69 -8.39 -9.77 5.37
CA GLY A 69 -7.19 -9.44 4.62
C GLY A 69 -6.38 -8.35 5.29
N SER A 70 -5.09 -8.29 4.93
CA SER A 70 -4.17 -7.26 5.38
C SER A 70 -3.62 -6.49 4.19
N LEU A 71 -3.64 -5.16 4.27
CA LEU A 71 -2.87 -4.27 3.40
C LEU A 71 -1.58 -3.90 4.11
N TRP A 72 -0.46 -4.00 3.40
CA TRP A 72 0.87 -3.67 3.88
C TRP A 72 1.45 -2.53 3.06
N LEU A 73 2.03 -1.55 3.75
CA LEU A 73 2.74 -0.42 3.18
C LEU A 73 4.20 -0.50 3.63
N TYR A 74 5.07 -0.92 2.71
CA TYR A 74 6.51 -1.00 2.94
C TYR A 74 7.13 0.32 2.52
N ASN A 75 7.66 1.06 3.49
CA ASN A 75 8.35 2.29 3.15
C ASN A 75 9.72 1.97 2.54
N ARG A 76 10.08 2.65 1.45
CA ARG A 76 11.43 2.55 0.86
C ARG A 76 12.48 3.37 1.64
N VAL A 77 12.05 4.25 2.54
CA VAL A 77 12.90 5.13 3.36
C VAL A 77 12.42 5.08 4.81
N ASN A 78 13.29 4.73 5.76
CA ASN A 78 12.91 4.50 7.17
C ASN A 78 11.98 5.60 7.74
N PRO A 79 10.70 5.30 8.05
CA PRO A 79 9.78 6.30 8.56
C PRO A 79 9.99 6.54 10.05
N LEU A 80 10.06 7.83 10.42
CA LEU A 80 10.09 8.29 11.80
C LEU A 80 8.68 8.39 12.43
N ARG A 81 7.60 8.36 11.62
CA ARG A 81 6.19 8.51 12.01
C ARG A 81 5.24 7.76 11.06
N SER A 82 4.06 7.41 11.57
CA SER A 82 2.99 6.70 10.85
C SER A 82 2.32 7.52 9.75
N LEU A 83 2.35 7.03 8.50
CA LEU A 83 1.74 7.70 7.34
C LEU A 83 0.22 7.88 7.43
N LEU A 84 -0.48 6.91 8.01
CA LEU A 84 -1.93 6.84 8.05
C LEU A 84 -2.38 7.00 9.49
N VAL A 85 -3.45 7.75 9.74
CA VAL A 85 -4.02 8.01 11.07
C VAL A 85 -5.55 8.08 11.02
N PRO A 86 -6.27 7.62 12.05
CA PRO A 86 -5.77 6.75 13.11
C PRO A 86 -5.43 5.35 12.54
N LEU A 87 -4.42 4.68 13.07
CA LEU A 87 -4.21 3.26 12.79
C LEU A 87 -4.95 2.41 13.81
N PRO A 88 -5.39 1.19 13.44
CA PRO A 88 -5.67 0.13 14.41
C PRO A 88 -4.46 -0.08 15.33
N GLU A 89 -4.64 -0.58 16.56
CA GLU A 89 -3.53 -0.80 17.50
C GLU A 89 -2.56 -1.91 17.05
N GLY A 90 -1.25 -1.70 17.20
CA GLY A 90 -0.21 -2.72 16.95
C GLY A 90 0.37 -2.96 15.53
N PRO A 91 0.02 -2.25 14.44
CA PRO A 91 0.45 -2.62 13.08
C PRO A 91 1.67 -1.84 12.55
N HIS A 92 2.34 -1.04 13.38
CA HIS A 92 3.52 -0.28 12.96
C HIS A 92 4.79 -0.89 13.56
N ARG A 93 5.62 -1.50 12.71
CA ARG A 93 6.92 -2.04 13.12
C ARG A 93 7.95 -1.87 12.01
N ASP A 94 9.15 -1.38 12.36
CA ASP A 94 10.34 -1.38 11.50
C ASP A 94 10.12 -0.86 10.07
N GLY A 95 9.45 0.28 9.92
CA GLY A 95 9.23 0.92 8.63
C GLY A 95 8.14 0.30 7.75
N VAL A 96 7.35 -0.60 8.33
CA VAL A 96 6.20 -1.24 7.70
C VAL A 96 4.94 -0.85 8.45
N MET A 97 3.92 -0.49 7.69
CA MET A 97 2.58 -0.25 8.19
C MET A 97 1.63 -1.31 7.68
N ARG A 98 0.73 -1.78 8.54
CA ARG A 98 -0.29 -2.76 8.20
C ARG A 98 -1.69 -2.23 8.49
N VAL A 99 -2.66 -2.61 7.68
CA VAL A 99 -4.08 -2.35 7.89
C VAL A 99 -4.80 -3.67 7.77
N ASP A 100 -5.36 -4.12 8.88
CA ASP A 100 -6.06 -5.40 8.99
C ASP A 100 -7.57 -5.18 8.89
N LEU A 101 -8.22 -5.98 8.04
CA LEU A 101 -9.66 -5.93 7.79
C LEU A 101 -10.25 -7.32 7.91
N GLN A 102 -11.17 -7.51 8.85
CA GLN A 102 -11.96 -8.76 8.92
C GLN A 102 -13.15 -8.74 7.97
N LYS A 103 -13.76 -7.56 7.77
CA LYS A 103 -14.90 -7.33 6.87
C LYS A 103 -15.04 -5.84 6.55
N GLY A 104 -15.72 -5.53 5.44
CA GLY A 104 -16.09 -4.16 5.08
C GLY A 104 -14.90 -3.29 4.70
N SER A 105 -14.92 -2.02 5.12
CA SER A 105 -13.87 -1.04 4.83
C SER A 105 -13.45 -0.25 6.07
N VAL A 106 -12.27 0.36 5.98
CA VAL A 106 -11.76 1.34 6.96
C VAL A 106 -11.30 2.59 6.22
N ILE A 107 -11.62 3.76 6.77
CA ILE A 107 -11.16 5.05 6.25
C ILE A 107 -10.01 5.52 7.14
N LEU A 108 -8.88 5.82 6.52
CA LEU A 108 -7.67 6.31 7.16
C LEU A 108 -7.31 7.65 6.54
N THR A 109 -6.82 8.60 7.33
CA THR A 109 -6.33 9.88 6.82
C THR A 109 -4.83 9.80 6.60
N VAL A 110 -4.35 10.34 5.48
CA VAL A 110 -2.91 10.57 5.27
C VAL A 110 -2.46 11.65 6.24
N ASP A 111 -1.57 11.29 7.17
CA ASP A 111 -1.16 12.14 8.30
C ASP A 111 -0.73 13.53 7.81
N PRO A 112 -1.50 14.58 8.13
CA PRO A 112 -1.19 15.94 7.71
C PRO A 112 0.01 16.53 8.45
N ALA A 113 0.40 15.95 9.59
CA ALA A 113 1.51 16.43 10.41
C ALA A 113 2.87 15.88 9.98
N ILE A 114 2.91 14.92 9.04
CA ILE A 114 4.17 14.48 8.44
C ILE A 114 4.59 15.53 7.41
N ALA A 115 5.61 16.32 7.74
CA ALA A 115 6.32 17.14 6.76
C ALA A 115 7.63 16.43 6.37
N ARG A 116 7.90 16.30 5.06
CA ARG A 116 9.14 15.70 4.54
C ARG A 116 9.79 16.63 3.53
N ASP A 117 11.10 16.86 3.69
CA ASP A 117 11.88 17.73 2.82
C ASP A 117 11.98 17.21 1.37
N ALA A 118 11.91 15.88 1.22
CA ALA A 118 12.10 15.15 -0.04
C ALA A 118 11.01 15.40 -1.12
N GLY A 119 9.97 16.18 -0.82
CA GLY A 119 8.89 16.51 -1.77
C GLY A 119 7.90 15.38 -2.01
N GLU A 120 8.35 14.12 -1.96
CA GLU A 120 7.52 12.93 -2.05
C GLU A 120 7.98 11.80 -1.11
N SER A 121 7.12 10.80 -0.91
CA SER A 121 7.48 9.54 -0.25
C SER A 121 6.77 8.38 -0.93
N ARG A 122 7.45 7.24 -1.05
CA ARG A 122 6.95 6.07 -1.80
C ARG A 122 6.87 4.85 -0.92
N TYR A 123 5.73 4.18 -0.98
CA TYR A 123 5.43 2.96 -0.22
C TYR A 123 5.03 1.87 -1.18
N ASP A 124 5.68 0.71 -1.08
CA ASP A 124 5.28 -0.48 -1.82
C ASP A 124 4.08 -1.11 -1.13
N LEU A 125 3.02 -1.31 -1.91
CA LEU A 125 1.77 -1.88 -1.45
C LEU A 125 1.78 -3.38 -1.63
N ARG A 126 1.32 -4.11 -0.61
CA ARG A 126 1.10 -5.55 -0.67
C ARG A 126 -0.18 -5.95 0.03
N ILE A 127 -0.76 -7.06 -0.38
CA ILE A 127 -1.88 -7.68 0.35
C ILE A 127 -1.56 -9.12 0.73
N SER A 128 -2.27 -9.62 1.73
CA SER A 128 -2.22 -10.99 2.20
C SER A 128 -3.55 -11.37 2.87
N ALA A 129 -3.71 -12.66 3.20
CA ALA A 129 -4.67 -13.07 4.22
C ALA A 129 -4.41 -12.33 5.54
N LEU A 130 -5.44 -12.21 6.38
CA LEU A 130 -5.38 -11.48 7.64
C LEU A 130 -4.20 -11.93 8.52
N GLY A 131 -3.31 -11.00 8.83
CA GLY A 131 -2.11 -11.22 9.66
C GLY A 131 -0.99 -12.01 8.96
N GLY A 132 -1.24 -12.60 7.79
CA GLY A 132 -0.24 -13.31 7.00
C GLY A 132 0.82 -12.37 6.43
N VAL A 133 2.06 -12.83 6.30
CA VAL A 133 3.11 -12.04 5.64
C VAL A 133 2.97 -12.18 4.11
N PRO A 134 2.96 -11.09 3.33
CA PRO A 134 2.82 -11.17 1.89
C PRO A 134 4.03 -11.85 1.24
N ALA A 135 3.83 -12.48 0.08
CA ALA A 135 4.91 -13.14 -0.63
C ALA A 135 6.03 -12.15 -1.00
N PRO A 136 7.31 -12.54 -0.88
CA PRO A 136 8.43 -11.69 -1.25
C PRO A 136 8.42 -11.37 -2.75
N PHE A 137 9.08 -10.28 -3.15
CA PHE A 137 9.35 -10.02 -4.57
C PHE A 137 10.16 -11.18 -5.17
N VAL A 138 9.57 -11.97 -6.08
CA VAL A 138 10.38 -12.82 -6.98
C VAL A 138 11.22 -11.86 -7.84
N GLY A 139 12.54 -11.86 -7.64
CA GLY A 139 13.48 -10.98 -8.35
C GLY A 139 14.27 -9.98 -7.50
N GLN A 140 13.97 -9.84 -6.20
CA GLN A 140 14.92 -9.27 -5.25
C GLN A 140 15.60 -10.40 -4.48
N GLY A 141 16.46 -11.13 -5.18
CA GLY A 141 17.60 -11.74 -4.48
C GLY A 141 18.33 -10.61 -3.79
N GLN A 142 18.73 -10.79 -2.52
CA GLN A 142 19.86 -10.00 -2.02
C GLN A 142 20.97 -10.14 -3.07
N ALA A 143 21.65 -9.04 -3.39
CA ALA A 143 22.93 -9.14 -4.07
C ALA A 143 23.83 -10.04 -3.20
N GLY A 144 23.89 -11.33 -3.49
CA GLY A 144 24.55 -12.34 -2.65
C GLY A 144 23.88 -13.71 -2.56
N THR A 145 22.59 -13.89 -2.85
CA THR A 145 21.92 -15.21 -2.73
C THR A 145 21.29 -15.69 -4.03
N LEU A 146 22.13 -15.82 -5.07
CA LEU A 146 21.84 -16.73 -6.18
C LEU A 146 22.22 -18.16 -5.73
N THR A 147 21.34 -18.85 -5.00
CA THR A 147 21.39 -20.32 -4.99
C THR A 147 20.65 -20.80 -6.22
N ALA A 148 21.41 -21.02 -7.29
CA ALA A 148 20.95 -21.81 -8.42
C ALA A 148 20.74 -23.26 -7.96
N SER A 149 19.49 -23.68 -7.85
CA SER A 149 19.15 -25.11 -7.80
C SER A 149 19.38 -25.70 -9.20
N LYS A 150 20.33 -26.62 -9.31
CA LYS A 150 20.68 -27.37 -10.54
C LYS A 150 19.47 -28.12 -11.15
N PRO A 151 19.46 -28.39 -12.46
CA PRO A 151 18.84 -29.61 -12.99
C PRO A 151 19.66 -30.86 -12.60
#